data_AF-A0A3D4G197-F1
#
_entry.id   AF-A0A3D4G197-F1
#
_cell.length_a   1.000
_cell.length_b   1.000
_cell.length_c   1.000
_cell.angle_alpha   90.00
_cell.angle_beta   90.00
_cell.angle_gamma   90.00
#
_symmetry.space_group_name_H-M   'P 1'
#
loop_
_entity.id
_entity.type
_entity.pdbx_description
1 polymer ?
#
loop_
_entity_poly.entity_id
_entity_poly.type
_entity_poly.pdbx_seq_one_letter_code
_entity_poly.pdbx_strand_id
1 'polypeptide(L)'
;MAISGNSSRRIRKEDLKVSLETKPGWHSGHELLPSEGSTVLCAEGMAEVVRLLGKTGNGTRLLELKLLDGTRHPFFAEASNVRVPPPEDAK
;
A
#
# COMPACT_ATOMS: atom_id res chain seq x y z
N MET A 1 17.03 32.15 -5.64
CA MET A 1 16.42 31.62 -4.42
C MET A 1 15.40 30.56 -4.84
N ALA A 2 15.69 29.27 -4.65
CA ALA A 2 14.78 28.20 -5.05
C ALA A 2 13.75 27.96 -3.94
N ILE A 3 12.48 28.14 -4.29
CA ILE A 3 11.34 27.93 -3.40
C ILE A 3 11.19 26.41 -3.28
N SER A 4 11.54 25.85 -2.13
CA SER A 4 11.32 24.43 -1.83
C SER A 4 9.81 24.21 -1.70
N GLY A 5 9.16 23.93 -2.84
CA GLY A 5 7.76 23.59 -2.91
C GLY A 5 7.56 22.24 -2.25
N ASN A 6 6.75 22.21 -1.20
CA ASN A 6 6.36 21.00 -0.50
C ASN A 6 5.71 20.02 -1.50
N SER A 7 6.45 19.00 -1.96
CA SER A 7 6.00 17.96 -2.91
C SER A 7 5.00 16.96 -2.31
N SER A 8 4.26 17.35 -1.26
CA SER A 8 3.15 16.57 -0.76
C SER A 8 1.95 16.80 -1.69
N ARG A 9 1.91 16.04 -2.78
CA ARG A 9 0.74 15.94 -3.65
C ARG A 9 -0.45 15.52 -2.78
N ARG A 10 -1.47 16.37 -2.67
CA ARG A 10 -2.69 16.09 -1.93
C ARG A 10 -3.47 14.99 -2.68
N ILE A 11 -3.24 13.74 -2.30
CA ILE A 11 -3.93 12.58 -2.86
C ILE A 11 -5.41 12.67 -2.47
N ARG A 12 -6.33 12.61 -3.46
CA ARG A 12 -7.76 12.60 -3.17
C ARG A 12 -8.16 11.19 -2.73
N LYS A 13 -9.19 11.06 -1.88
CA LYS A 13 -9.64 9.75 -1.37
C LYS A 13 -10.00 8.77 -2.49
N GLU A 14 -10.46 9.27 -3.62
CA GLU A 14 -10.76 8.49 -4.83
C GLU A 14 -9.51 7.87 -5.47
N ASP A 15 -8.36 8.56 -5.44
CA ASP A 15 -7.08 8.07 -5.98
C ASP A 15 -6.48 6.93 -5.15
N LEU A 16 -6.92 6.75 -3.89
CA LEU A 16 -6.44 5.70 -3.00
C LEU A 16 -7.12 4.34 -3.21
N LYS A 17 -8.18 4.28 -4.01
CA LYS A 17 -8.94 3.04 -4.24
C LYS A 17 -8.31 2.22 -5.35
N VAL A 18 -7.58 1.17 -4.97
CA VAL A 18 -7.17 0.12 -5.91
C VAL A 18 -8.39 -0.76 -6.23
N SER A 19 -8.92 -0.70 -7.45
CA SER A 19 -10.08 -1.51 -7.85
C SER A 19 -9.76 -3.02 -7.80
N LEU A 20 -10.67 -3.82 -7.24
CA LEU A 20 -10.58 -5.28 -7.22
C LEU A 20 -10.59 -5.90 -8.64
N GLU A 21 -11.18 -5.20 -9.60
CA GLU A 21 -11.29 -5.64 -11.00
C GLU A 21 -9.94 -5.70 -11.72
N THR A 22 -8.93 -4.98 -11.21
CA THR A 22 -7.61 -4.90 -11.84
C THR A 22 -6.79 -6.18 -11.70
N LYS A 23 -7.08 -7.03 -10.70
CA LYS A 23 -6.45 -8.33 -10.48
C LYS A 23 -7.40 -9.32 -9.81
N PRO A 24 -8.09 -10.19 -10.58
CA PRO A 24 -8.95 -11.22 -10.00
C PRO A 24 -8.13 -12.15 -9.09
N GLY A 25 -8.70 -12.51 -7.93
CA GLY A 25 -8.06 -13.37 -6.92
C GLY A 25 -7.21 -12.65 -5.86
N TRP A 26 -7.04 -11.33 -5.97
CA TRP A 26 -6.33 -10.54 -4.97
C TRP A 26 -7.30 -10.03 -3.88
N HIS A 27 -6.90 -10.14 -2.62
CA HIS A 27 -7.72 -9.79 -1.46
C HIS A 27 -7.40 -8.38 -0.95
N SER A 28 -8.35 -7.71 -0.27
CA SER A 28 -7.99 -6.51 0.48
C SER A 28 -7.03 -6.85 1.61
N GLY A 29 -6.06 -5.97 1.91
CA GLY A 29 -5.22 -6.10 3.11
C GLY A 29 -6.01 -6.03 4.43
N HIS A 30 -7.28 -5.60 4.37
CA HIS A 30 -8.23 -5.73 5.48
C HIS A 30 -8.73 -7.17 5.69
N GLU A 31 -8.95 -7.92 4.60
CA GLU A 31 -9.46 -9.29 4.63
C GLU A 31 -8.34 -10.30 4.89
N LEU A 32 -7.20 -10.09 4.24
CA LEU A 32 -5.99 -10.88 4.39
C LEU A 32 -4.85 -9.94 4.76
N LEU A 33 -4.43 -9.96 6.02
CA LEU A 33 -3.35 -9.08 6.46
C LEU A 33 -2.00 -9.58 5.91
N PRO A 34 -1.25 -8.75 5.17
CA PRO A 34 0.05 -9.15 4.63
C PRO A 34 1.11 -9.23 5.72
N SER A 35 2.17 -10.02 5.51
CA SER A 35 3.33 -10.10 6.40
C SER A 35 4.44 -9.14 5.98
N GLU A 36 5.40 -8.90 6.88
CA GLU A 36 6.64 -8.21 6.50
C GLU A 36 7.37 -9.00 5.41
N GLY A 37 7.92 -8.30 4.42
CA GLY A 37 8.52 -8.87 3.21
C GLY A 37 7.50 -9.31 2.14
N SER A 38 6.20 -9.28 2.40
CA SER A 38 5.19 -9.63 1.39
C SER A 38 5.04 -8.55 0.32
N THR A 39 4.84 -8.97 -0.92
CA THR A 39 4.49 -8.07 -2.03
C THR A 39 3.00 -7.77 -2.01
N VAL A 40 2.63 -6.49 -2.12
CA VAL A 40 1.27 -5.98 -2.20
C VAL A 40 1.13 -5.01 -3.36
N LEU A 41 -0.10 -4.79 -3.83
CA LEU A 41 -0.43 -3.78 -4.83
C LEU A 41 -1.11 -2.60 -4.15
N CYS A 42 -0.59 -1.40 -4.35
CA CYS A 42 -1.15 -0.14 -3.89
C CYS A 42 -1.45 0.79 -5.08
N ALA A 43 -2.04 1.97 -4.81
CA ALA A 43 -2.39 2.94 -5.86
C ALA A 43 -1.18 3.41 -6.69
N GLU A 44 0.02 3.39 -6.11
CA GLU A 44 1.27 3.79 -6.76
C GLU A 44 1.96 2.62 -7.50
N GLY A 45 1.46 1.38 -7.37
CA GLY A 45 2.03 0.19 -7.99
C GLY A 45 2.37 -0.93 -7.00
N MET A 46 3.25 -1.85 -7.42
CA MET A 46 3.70 -2.98 -6.60
C MET A 46 4.68 -2.50 -5.53
N ALA A 47 4.44 -2.91 -4.29
CA ALA A 47 5.24 -2.52 -3.14
C ALA A 47 5.50 -3.71 -2.22
N GLU A 48 6.61 -3.68 -1.52
CA GLU A 48 6.94 -4.61 -0.44
C GLU A 48 6.52 -4.02 0.90
N VAL A 49 5.92 -4.85 1.76
CA VAL A 49 5.63 -4.47 3.14
C VAL A 49 6.93 -4.52 3.95
N VAL A 50 7.44 -3.35 4.29
CA VAL A 50 8.65 -3.22 5.10
C VAL A 50 8.33 -3.50 6.57
N ARG A 51 7.20 -2.95 7.07
CA ARG A 51 6.76 -3.10 8.47
C ARG A 51 5.26 -3.04 8.61
N LEU A 52 4.76 -3.76 9.61
CA LEU A 52 3.38 -3.60 10.10
C LEU A 52 3.35 -2.70 11.33
N LEU A 53 2.60 -1.60 11.23
CA LEU A 53 2.40 -0.64 12.31
C LEU A 53 1.05 -0.87 13.00
N GLY A 54 0.74 0.02 13.96
CA GLY A 54 -0.47 -0.02 14.77
C GLY A 54 -1.78 0.09 13.98
N LYS A 55 -2.90 0.03 14.71
CA LYS A 55 -4.23 0.19 14.13
C LYS A 55 -4.48 1.67 13.80
N THR A 56 -5.05 1.89 12.63
CA THR A 56 -5.64 3.17 12.22
C THR A 56 -7.00 3.36 12.88
N GLY A 57 -7.53 4.60 12.88
CA GLY A 57 -8.84 4.92 13.45
C GLY A 57 -10.02 4.18 12.80
N ASN A 58 -9.81 3.57 11.63
CA ASN A 58 -10.81 2.80 10.89
C ASN A 58 -10.77 1.30 11.22
N GLY A 59 -9.93 0.87 12.18
CA GLY A 59 -9.84 -0.53 12.63
C GLY A 59 -8.84 -1.41 11.87
N THR A 60 -8.34 -0.95 10.73
CA THR A 60 -7.31 -1.64 9.91
C THR A 60 -5.89 -1.31 10.37
N ARG A 61 -4.89 -2.10 10.00
CA ARG A 61 -3.47 -1.80 10.29
C ARG A 61 -2.89 -0.75 9.35
N LEU A 62 -1.92 0.01 9.85
CA LEU A 62 -1.05 0.85 9.04
C LEU A 62 0.16 0.02 8.59
N LEU A 63 0.53 0.14 7.32
CA LEU A 63 1.65 -0.58 6.71
C LEU A 63 2.70 0.43 6.26
N GLU A 64 3.97 0.13 6.49
CA GLU A 64 5.09 0.80 5.83
C GLU A 64 5.42 0.02 4.56
N LEU A 65 5.33 0.69 3.42
CA LEU A 65 5.52 0.11 2.09
C LEU A 65 6.70 0.73 1.38
N LYS A 66 7.40 -0.08 0.58
CA LYS A 66 8.46 0.37 -0.32
C LYS A 66 8.14 -0.07 -1.75
N LEU A 67 8.10 0.86 -2.69
CA LEU A 67 7.86 0.51 -4.09
C LEU A 67 9.00 -0.37 -4.62
N LEU A 68 8.64 -1.42 -5.38
CA LEU A 68 9.62 -2.36 -5.94
C LEU A 68 10.51 -1.74 -7.02
N ASP A 69 10.04 -0.67 -7.68
CA ASP A 69 10.81 0.08 -8.67
C ASP A 69 11.89 0.99 -8.04
N GLY A 70 11.90 1.12 -6.71
CA GLY A 70 12.86 1.94 -5.97
C GLY A 70 12.72 3.44 -6.21
N THR A 71 11.64 3.91 -6.84
CA THR A 71 11.49 5.33 -7.22
C THR A 71 11.18 6.25 -6.05
N ARG A 72 10.74 5.68 -4.93
CA ARG A 72 10.29 6.43 -3.76
C ARG A 72 10.81 5.86 -2.45
N HIS A 73 11.05 6.74 -1.49
CA HIS A 73 11.27 6.35 -0.09
C HIS A 73 10.07 5.58 0.45
N PRO A 74 10.29 4.73 1.49
CA PRO A 74 9.19 4.06 2.16
C PRO A 74 8.10 5.06 2.59
N PHE A 75 6.85 4.64 2.44
CA PHE A 75 5.68 5.45 2.74
C PHE A 75 4.62 4.62 3.45
N PHE A 76 3.64 5.30 4.06
CA PHE A 76 2.63 4.63 4.86
C PHE A 76 1.31 4.49 4.10
N ALA A 77 0.69 3.32 4.21
CA ALA A 77 -0.62 3.02 3.64
C ALA A 77 -1.48 2.24 4.63
N GLU A 78 -2.79 2.49 4.60
CA GLU A 78 -3.75 1.68 5.34
C GLU A 78 -3.90 0.30 4.67
N ALA A 79 -4.01 -0.77 5.46
CA ALA A 79 -4.17 -2.12 4.93
C ALA A 79 -5.43 -2.27 4.04
N SER A 80 -6.47 -1.49 4.27
CA SER A 80 -7.67 -1.46 3.42
C SER A 80 -7.42 -0.89 2.02
N ASN A 81 -6.34 -0.13 1.82
CA ASN A 81 -5.96 0.52 0.56
C ASN A 81 -4.90 -0.28 -0.23
N VAL A 82 -4.55 -1.49 0.23
CA VAL A 82 -3.65 -2.39 -0.49
C VAL A 82 -4.36 -3.67 -0.88
N ARG A 83 -3.85 -4.32 -1.93
CA ARG A 83 -4.27 -5.64 -2.38
C ARG A 83 -3.17 -6.64 -2.13
N VAL A 84 -3.53 -7.77 -1.55
CA VAL A 84 -2.63 -8.88 -1.24
C VAL A 84 -2.84 -9.98 -2.27
N PRO A 85 -1.77 -10.54 -2.85
CA PRO A 85 -1.89 -11.68 -3.74
C PRO A 85 -2.51 -12.88 -3.02
N PRO A 86 -3.12 -13.82 -3.77
CA PRO A 86 -3.52 -15.10 -3.19
C PRO A 86 -2.29 -15.81 -2.59
N PRO A 87 -2.48 -16.69 -1.58
CA PRO A 87 -1.40 -17.32 -0.83
C PRO A 87 -0.44 -18.17 -1.69
N GLU A 88 -0.81 -18.50 -2.93
CA GLU A 88 0.04 -19.23 -3.88
C GLU A 88 1.10 -18.34 -4.54
N ASP A 89 0.88 -17.01 -4.59
CA ASP A 89 1.74 -16.02 -5.25
C ASP A 89 2.48 -15.09 -4.27
N ALA A 90 2.32 -15.28 -2.96
CA ALA A 90 2.80 -14.37 -1.92
C ALA A 90 4.31 -14.50 -1.58
N LYS A 91 5.13 -15.05 -2.48
CA LYS A 91 6.51 -15.45 -2.20
C LYS A 91 7.58 -14.48 -2.72
#